data_AF-Q1JW86-F1
#
_entry.id   AF-Q1JW86-F1
#
_cell.length_a   1.000
_cell.length_b   1.000
_cell.length_c   1.000
_cell.angle_alpha   90.00
_cell.angle_beta   90.00
_cell.angle_gamma   90.00
#
_symmetry.space_group_name_H-M   'P 1'
#
loop_
_entity.id
_entity.type
_entity.pdbx_description
1 polymer ?
#
loop_
_entity_poly.entity_id
_entity_poly.type
_entity_poly.pdbx_seq_one_letter_code
_entity_poly.pdbx_strand_id
1 'polypeptide(L)'
;MRLPLRLTVFFASVVALFVLFWYVAIVPYYIRLEEREARYSATVVKLAFEREIASLKQLVIGFAAGLGTQASHANNPQFWQEFFTRDMLTEGQLAAVAVLGPDGRCQFSLFADSTMEDPVGSLSSKINDGGLKEIRNYRSPLAGYFADKQSWYLISGTDIVSPSQELPDRRYSLLFFRAVDKAFVYKLSRQFRFEFKLKYPVDSTGPHPEHLSPSQPVVVERGSADFLHVFFKLEDVSEQDTALVQIIFPREYIFQLRQGSLMRLTFFGAVFFVMAIVLMLIVRASVKKPFKDLSTVIHHLRKENKVRLPTADFEGREVVSLVSEFNLLLDDLEQSKIHQFCSEQKSDLIQRVVPSAIFTVNVDKVVTSWNRCAERLTGYRADEMIGNECFLFAEKPCQENCGLFDDTVPKPIMARECTIRRKDGKLIEISKNVDFLKDTQGRVIGGIECFEDISDRKSSEQALQWELALNIRLASLSRSIIHAPSNVEKIADELLDHARNLTNSPHGFVAMRRADGPQRFLAQTPLFSEYLQSRQSSDSFVSENRHSLLNCVYHYRDHVCFNDLDSLEVVSFVEGANEKINHFLALPIFDGDEHLFGQLALANKSGGYTDHDRQAVEQLVELFTVVLLD
;
A
#
# COMPACT_ATOMS: atom_id res chain seq x y z
N MET A 1 -48.04 -5.05 -46.74
CA MET A 1 -46.86 -5.82 -47.20
C MET A 1 -45.51 -5.08 -47.12
N ARG A 2 -45.37 -3.92 -46.44
CA ARG A 2 -44.10 -3.16 -46.31
C ARG A 2 -43.36 -3.30 -44.96
N LEU A 3 -43.91 -4.09 -44.03
CA LEU A 3 -43.31 -4.34 -42.72
C LEU A 3 -41.95 -5.08 -42.73
N PRO A 4 -41.69 -6.07 -43.61
CA PRO A 4 -40.43 -6.81 -43.55
C PRO A 4 -39.23 -5.96 -43.97
N LEU A 5 -39.43 -4.99 -44.88
CA LEU A 5 -38.36 -4.11 -45.37
C LEU A 5 -37.91 -3.07 -44.32
N ARG A 6 -38.83 -2.61 -43.45
CA ARG A 6 -38.46 -1.68 -42.36
C ARG A 6 -37.72 -2.37 -41.22
N LEU A 7 -38.03 -3.65 -40.96
CA LEU A 7 -37.32 -4.44 -39.95
C LEU A 7 -35.89 -4.77 -40.39
N THR A 8 -35.67 -5.10 -41.66
CA THR A 8 -34.31 -5.35 -42.17
C THR A 8 -33.44 -4.10 -42.15
N VAL A 9 -34.01 -2.93 -42.50
CA VAL A 9 -33.29 -1.64 -42.40
C VAL A 9 -32.95 -1.30 -40.94
N PHE A 10 -33.89 -1.47 -40.01
CA PHE A 10 -33.63 -1.26 -38.59
C PHE A 10 -32.52 -2.19 -38.05
N PHE A 11 -32.52 -3.46 -38.46
CA PHE A 11 -31.48 -4.42 -38.06
C PHE A 11 -30.11 -4.05 -38.63
N ALA A 12 -30.03 -3.66 -39.90
CA ALA A 12 -28.80 -3.14 -40.49
C ALA A 12 -28.29 -1.90 -39.72
N SER A 13 -29.18 -1.03 -39.25
CA SER A 13 -28.83 0.13 -38.41
C SER A 13 -28.30 -0.26 -37.02
N VAL A 14 -28.89 -1.28 -36.36
CA VAL A 14 -28.41 -1.75 -35.04
C VAL A 14 -27.05 -2.42 -35.15
N VAL A 15 -26.84 -3.26 -36.18
CA VAL A 15 -25.52 -3.86 -36.45
C VAL A 15 -24.50 -2.78 -36.80
N ALA A 16 -24.87 -1.81 -37.63
CA ALA A 16 -24.00 -0.66 -37.94
C ALA A 16 -23.67 0.15 -36.69
N LEU A 17 -24.64 0.41 -35.79
CA LEU A 17 -24.42 1.09 -34.50
C LEU A 17 -23.50 0.28 -33.58
N PHE A 18 -23.61 -1.04 -33.56
CA PHE A 18 -22.72 -1.90 -32.76
C PHE A 18 -21.29 -1.90 -33.31
N VAL A 19 -21.12 -2.00 -34.63
CA VAL A 19 -19.81 -1.87 -35.29
C VAL A 19 -19.23 -0.47 -35.07
N LEU A 20 -20.06 0.56 -35.17
CA LEU A 20 -19.68 1.95 -34.89
C LEU A 20 -19.25 2.11 -33.42
N PHE A 21 -20.00 1.54 -32.47
CA PHE A 21 -19.64 1.54 -31.04
C PHE A 21 -18.32 0.83 -30.81
N TRP A 22 -18.10 -0.32 -31.45
CA TRP A 22 -16.83 -1.05 -31.35
C TRP A 22 -15.66 -0.20 -31.85
N TYR A 23 -15.83 0.46 -33.00
CA TYR A 23 -14.76 1.25 -33.62
C TYR A 23 -14.55 2.61 -32.94
N VAL A 24 -15.59 3.23 -32.38
CA VAL A 24 -15.54 4.57 -31.78
C VAL A 24 -15.25 4.52 -30.28
N ALA A 25 -15.71 3.51 -29.55
CA ALA A 25 -15.51 3.42 -28.10
C ALA A 25 -14.37 2.47 -27.74
N ILE A 26 -14.36 1.25 -28.27
CA ILE A 26 -13.43 0.20 -27.83
C ILE A 26 -12.03 0.41 -28.41
N VAL A 27 -11.92 0.69 -29.71
CA VAL A 27 -10.61 0.90 -30.35
C VAL A 27 -9.85 2.10 -29.74
N PRO A 28 -10.45 3.29 -29.53
CA PRO A 28 -9.75 4.42 -28.92
C PRO A 28 -9.50 4.23 -27.41
N TYR A 29 -10.34 3.45 -26.72
CA TYR A 29 -10.08 3.05 -25.34
C TYR A 29 -8.82 2.18 -25.26
N TYR A 30 -8.70 1.19 -26.14
CA TYR A 30 -7.55 0.30 -26.20
C TYR A 30 -6.25 1.06 -26.52
N ILE A 31 -6.30 1.96 -27.50
CA ILE A 31 -5.18 2.84 -27.84
C ILE A 31 -4.70 3.65 -26.63
N ARG A 32 -5.63 4.28 -25.89
CA ARG A 32 -5.28 5.08 -24.70
C ARG A 32 -4.75 4.22 -23.56
N LEU A 33 -5.25 2.99 -23.44
CA LEU A 33 -4.77 2.04 -22.44
C LEU A 33 -3.34 1.59 -22.75
N GLU A 34 -3.04 1.26 -24.01
CA GLU A 34 -1.70 0.90 -24.47
C GLU A 34 -0.69 2.03 -24.20
N GLU A 35 -1.04 3.27 -24.56
CA GLU A 35 -0.19 4.44 -24.29
C GLU A 35 0.04 4.67 -22.79
N ARG A 36 -0.98 4.44 -21.96
CA ARG A 36 -0.86 4.60 -20.50
C ARG A 36 0.09 3.57 -19.90
N GLU A 37 -0.05 2.31 -20.25
CA GLU A 37 0.81 1.22 -19.76
C GLU A 37 2.26 1.37 -20.26
N ALA A 38 2.43 1.80 -21.52
CA ALA A 38 3.73 2.12 -22.09
C ALA A 38 4.44 3.26 -21.34
N ARG A 39 3.73 4.35 -21.01
CA ARG A 39 4.27 5.46 -20.21
C ARG A 39 4.61 5.02 -18.79
N TYR A 40 3.73 4.24 -18.15
CA TYR A 40 3.97 3.71 -16.80
C TYR A 40 5.24 2.85 -16.77
N SER A 41 5.41 1.96 -17.76
CA SER A 41 6.59 1.11 -17.88
C SER A 41 7.88 1.93 -18.05
N ALA A 42 7.85 3.01 -18.84
CA ALA A 42 8.98 3.93 -18.94
C ALA A 42 9.33 4.61 -17.61
N THR A 43 8.32 5.01 -16.82
CA THR A 43 8.55 5.57 -15.48
C THR A 43 9.21 4.55 -14.55
N VAL A 44 8.75 3.29 -14.55
CA VAL A 44 9.32 2.22 -13.74
C VAL A 44 10.78 1.96 -14.11
N VAL A 45 11.10 2.02 -15.40
CA VAL A 45 12.47 1.84 -15.90
C VAL A 45 13.34 3.00 -15.46
N LYS A 46 12.88 4.25 -15.60
CA LYS A 46 13.61 5.42 -15.10
C LYS A 46 13.95 5.29 -13.61
N LEU A 47 12.98 4.87 -12.79
CA LEU A 47 13.18 4.59 -11.36
C LEU A 47 14.20 3.48 -11.10
N ALA A 48 14.30 2.47 -11.97
CA ALA A 48 15.30 1.41 -11.84
C ALA A 48 16.73 1.95 -12.04
N PHE A 49 16.94 2.86 -13.00
CA PHE A 49 18.21 3.55 -13.18
C PHE A 49 18.56 4.43 -11.98
N GLU A 50 17.59 5.20 -11.45
CA GLU A 50 17.78 6.03 -10.25
C GLU A 50 18.16 5.18 -9.02
N ARG A 51 17.57 3.99 -8.88
CA ARG A 51 17.92 3.04 -7.81
C ARG A 51 19.36 2.52 -7.94
N GLU A 52 19.83 2.24 -9.16
CA GLU A 52 21.21 1.80 -9.39
C GLU A 52 22.21 2.93 -9.08
N ILE A 53 21.88 4.20 -9.39
CA ILE A 53 22.68 5.37 -8.98
C ILE A 53 22.71 5.50 -7.45
N ALA A 54 21.57 5.33 -6.78
CA ALA A 54 21.50 5.38 -5.31
C ALA A 54 22.32 4.26 -4.65
N SER A 55 22.31 3.06 -5.23
CA SER A 55 23.15 1.94 -4.81
C SER A 55 24.64 2.26 -4.94
N LEU A 56 25.05 2.82 -6.09
CA LEU A 56 26.42 3.26 -6.32
C LEU A 56 26.85 4.35 -5.32
N LYS A 57 25.94 5.28 -5.00
CA LYS A 57 26.18 6.33 -4.00
C LYS A 57 26.45 5.77 -2.61
N GLN A 58 25.66 4.79 -2.16
CA GLN A 58 25.87 4.13 -0.87
C GLN A 58 27.22 3.41 -0.82
N LEU A 59 27.60 2.75 -1.92
CA LEU A 59 28.87 2.06 -2.04
C LEU A 59 30.06 3.03 -1.89
N VAL A 60 30.03 4.17 -2.60
CA VAL A 60 31.07 5.21 -2.52
C VAL A 60 31.16 5.83 -1.12
N ILE A 61 30.01 6.12 -0.49
CA ILE A 61 29.98 6.72 0.86
C ILE A 61 30.51 5.74 1.91
N GLY A 62 30.07 4.48 1.89
CA GLY A 62 30.54 3.45 2.81
C GLY A 62 32.04 3.22 2.66
N PHE A 63 32.53 3.21 1.42
CA PHE A 63 33.95 3.10 1.14
C PHE A 63 34.73 4.31 1.67
N ALA A 64 34.25 5.53 1.41
CA ALA A 64 34.90 6.75 1.90
C ALA A 64 34.93 6.84 3.43
N ALA A 65 33.86 6.37 4.11
CA ALA A 65 33.82 6.30 5.56
C ALA A 65 34.84 5.28 6.12
N GLY A 66 35.02 4.14 5.43
CA GLY A 66 35.99 3.11 5.81
C GLY A 66 37.46 3.52 5.66
N LEU A 67 37.76 4.58 4.90
CA LEU A 67 39.14 5.09 4.74
C LEU A 67 39.70 5.72 6.03
N GLY A 68 38.86 6.16 6.97
CA GLY A 68 39.27 6.60 8.31
C GLY A 68 40.47 7.55 8.33
N THR A 69 41.52 7.19 9.09
CA THR A 69 42.77 7.96 9.19
C THR A 69 43.66 7.88 7.94
N GLN A 70 43.45 6.91 7.06
CA GLN A 70 44.23 6.76 5.82
C GLN A 70 43.91 7.85 4.78
N ALA A 71 42.85 8.63 4.99
CA ALA A 71 42.53 9.83 4.22
C ALA A 71 43.67 10.87 4.21
N SER A 72 44.62 10.82 5.16
CA SER A 72 45.83 11.65 5.14
C SER A 72 46.76 11.37 3.96
N HIS A 73 46.63 10.21 3.33
CA HIS A 73 47.39 9.81 2.13
C HIS A 73 46.66 10.12 0.82
N ALA A 74 45.53 10.84 0.86
CA ALA A 74 44.74 11.14 -0.34
C ALA A 74 45.53 11.89 -1.43
N ASN A 75 46.59 12.60 -1.06
CA ASN A 75 47.50 13.31 -1.96
C ASN A 75 48.61 12.44 -2.58
N ASN A 76 48.72 11.16 -2.19
CA ASN A 76 49.76 10.24 -2.63
C ASN A 76 49.19 9.26 -3.68
N PRO A 77 49.54 9.40 -4.97
CA PRO A 77 49.06 8.49 -6.01
C PRO A 77 49.47 7.03 -5.80
N GLN A 78 50.62 6.76 -5.16
CA GLN A 78 51.08 5.39 -4.89
C GLN A 78 50.19 4.67 -3.87
N PHE A 79 49.66 5.40 -2.88
CA PHE A 79 48.71 4.84 -1.91
C PHE A 79 47.48 4.27 -2.63
N TRP A 80 46.90 5.03 -3.57
CA TRP A 80 45.74 4.58 -4.33
C TRP A 80 46.03 3.41 -5.27
N GLN A 81 47.24 3.33 -5.82
CA GLN A 81 47.69 2.20 -6.65
C GLN A 81 47.82 0.89 -5.84
N GLU A 82 48.22 0.97 -4.58
CA GLU A 82 48.27 -0.19 -3.68
C GLU A 82 46.89 -0.53 -3.11
N PHE A 83 46.04 0.48 -2.91
CA PHE A 83 44.73 0.32 -2.29
C PHE A 83 43.68 -0.28 -3.24
N PHE A 84 43.58 0.24 -4.47
CA PHE A 84 42.60 -0.25 -5.44
C PHE A 84 43.21 -1.33 -6.32
N THR A 85 42.56 -2.49 -6.34
CA THR A 85 42.91 -3.60 -7.25
C THR A 85 41.80 -3.80 -8.29
N ARG A 86 42.15 -4.38 -9.45
CA ARG A 86 41.16 -4.68 -10.48
C ARG A 86 40.12 -5.71 -10.03
N ASP A 87 40.51 -6.63 -9.15
CA ASP A 87 39.61 -7.63 -8.58
C ASP A 87 38.53 -6.96 -7.73
N MET A 88 38.89 -5.97 -6.90
CA MET A 88 37.94 -5.16 -6.14
C MET A 88 36.94 -4.41 -7.04
N LEU A 89 37.42 -3.84 -8.16
CA LEU A 89 36.53 -3.18 -9.12
C LEU A 89 35.56 -4.20 -9.76
N THR A 90 36.08 -5.38 -10.13
CA THR A 90 35.27 -6.45 -10.73
C THR A 90 34.21 -6.98 -9.75
N GLU A 91 34.58 -7.24 -8.50
CA GLU A 91 33.67 -7.67 -7.43
C GLU A 91 32.61 -6.59 -7.11
N GLY A 92 33.02 -5.32 -7.09
CA GLY A 92 32.14 -4.17 -6.89
C GLY A 92 31.25 -3.81 -8.09
N GLN A 93 31.40 -4.52 -9.22
CA GLN A 93 30.77 -4.19 -10.50
C GLN A 93 31.01 -2.73 -10.90
N LEU A 94 32.25 -2.27 -10.73
CA LEU A 94 32.71 -0.95 -11.09
C LEU A 94 33.48 -1.03 -12.40
N ALA A 95 33.23 -0.10 -13.30
CA ALA A 95 34.00 0.07 -14.52
C ALA A 95 35.29 0.85 -14.26
N ALA A 96 35.20 1.88 -13.41
CA ALA A 96 36.34 2.69 -13.04
C ALA A 96 36.17 3.32 -11.65
N VAL A 97 37.30 3.70 -11.09
CA VAL A 97 37.40 4.55 -9.90
C VAL A 97 38.32 5.72 -10.24
N ALA A 98 37.98 6.92 -9.78
CA ALA A 98 38.84 8.09 -9.87
C ALA A 98 38.89 8.86 -8.55
N VAL A 99 40.05 9.44 -8.25
CA VAL A 99 40.26 10.37 -7.15
C VAL A 99 40.61 11.72 -7.75
N LEU A 100 39.82 12.74 -7.39
CA LEU A 100 40.06 14.11 -7.79
C LEU A 100 40.69 14.89 -6.64
N GLY A 101 41.65 15.75 -6.97
CA GLY A 101 42.23 16.71 -6.06
C GLY A 101 41.30 17.90 -5.79
N PRO A 102 41.67 18.78 -4.84
CA PRO A 102 40.90 19.99 -4.50
C PRO A 102 40.74 20.99 -5.65
N ASP A 103 41.63 20.93 -6.65
CA ASP A 103 41.55 21.72 -7.86
C ASP A 103 40.63 21.09 -8.93
N GLY A 104 40.08 19.91 -8.65
CA GLY A 104 39.25 19.10 -9.57
C GLY A 104 40.04 18.32 -10.61
N ARG A 105 41.38 18.26 -10.54
CA ARG A 105 42.18 17.41 -11.45
C ARG A 105 42.19 15.98 -10.94
N CYS A 106 42.18 15.01 -11.86
CA CYS A 106 42.38 13.62 -11.51
C CYS A 106 43.80 13.40 -11.00
N GLN A 107 43.92 12.81 -9.80
CA GLN A 107 45.19 12.41 -9.19
C GLN A 107 45.43 10.91 -9.30
N PHE A 108 44.35 10.14 -9.39
CA PHE A 108 44.39 8.70 -9.57
C PHE A 108 43.16 8.24 -10.33
N SER A 109 43.32 7.28 -11.23
CA SER A 109 42.23 6.55 -11.84
C SER A 109 42.63 5.10 -12.07
N LEU A 110 41.69 4.18 -11.90
CA LEU A 110 41.84 2.76 -12.19
C LEU A 110 40.61 2.24 -12.93
N PHE A 111 40.83 1.40 -13.93
CA PHE A 111 39.80 0.79 -14.77
C PHE A 111 39.82 -0.73 -14.57
N ALA A 112 38.63 -1.35 -14.55
CA ALA A 112 38.47 -2.76 -14.23
C ALA A 112 39.04 -3.70 -15.31
N ASP A 113 38.88 -3.36 -16.59
CA ASP A 113 39.35 -4.15 -17.71
C ASP A 113 40.66 -3.58 -18.29
N SER A 114 41.70 -4.41 -18.44
CA SER A 114 42.97 -4.01 -19.08
C SER A 114 42.85 -3.79 -20.59
N THR A 115 41.80 -4.37 -21.20
CA THR A 115 41.44 -4.18 -22.61
C THR A 115 40.43 -3.06 -22.82
N MET A 116 39.93 -2.44 -21.73
CA MET A 116 39.53 -1.03 -21.77
C MET A 116 40.79 -0.15 -21.88
N GLU A 117 41.66 -0.43 -22.87
CA GLU A 117 42.06 0.66 -23.74
C GLU A 117 40.77 1.16 -24.34
N ASP A 118 40.23 2.19 -23.69
CA ASP A 118 39.27 3.13 -24.24
C ASP A 118 39.39 3.15 -25.77
N PRO A 119 38.50 2.48 -26.54
CA PRO A 119 38.70 2.37 -27.99
C PRO A 119 38.68 3.75 -28.66
N VAL A 120 38.33 4.80 -27.90
CA VAL A 120 38.18 6.19 -28.30
C VAL A 120 38.95 7.16 -27.38
N GLY A 121 39.63 6.70 -26.32
CA GLY A 121 40.35 7.55 -25.37
C GLY A 121 39.47 8.56 -24.59
N SER A 122 38.15 8.41 -24.56
CA SER A 122 37.21 9.45 -24.15
C SER A 122 36.76 9.45 -22.68
N LEU A 123 36.60 8.31 -21.97
CA LEU A 123 36.36 8.33 -20.51
C LEU A 123 37.65 8.68 -19.76
N SER A 124 38.76 8.08 -20.21
CA SER A 124 40.10 8.35 -19.68
C SER A 124 40.54 9.79 -19.94
N SER A 125 40.33 10.34 -21.15
CA SER A 125 40.56 11.77 -21.45
C SER A 125 39.64 12.68 -20.62
N LYS A 126 38.34 12.41 -20.52
CA LYS A 126 37.45 13.29 -19.72
C LYS A 126 37.78 13.30 -18.22
N ILE A 127 38.21 12.16 -17.67
CA ILE A 127 38.67 12.07 -16.27
C ILE A 127 40.03 12.75 -16.10
N ASN A 128 40.99 12.48 -16.99
CA ASN A 128 42.39 12.90 -16.82
C ASN A 128 42.68 14.33 -17.34
N ASP A 129 41.99 14.80 -18.38
CA ASP A 129 42.18 16.13 -19.00
C ASP A 129 41.32 17.23 -18.35
N GLY A 130 40.58 16.89 -17.28
CA GLY A 130 39.81 17.86 -16.51
C GLY A 130 38.42 18.17 -17.06
N GLY A 131 37.87 17.35 -17.96
CA GLY A 131 36.48 17.48 -18.44
C GLY A 131 35.43 17.43 -17.31
N LEU A 132 35.74 16.73 -16.21
CA LEU A 132 34.91 16.76 -14.98
C LEU A 132 34.86 18.14 -14.29
N LYS A 133 35.84 19.03 -14.54
CA LYS A 133 35.81 20.43 -14.04
C LYS A 133 34.81 21.31 -14.79
N GLU A 134 34.53 20.98 -16.04
CA GLU A 134 33.59 21.73 -16.90
C GLU A 134 32.12 21.42 -16.57
N ILE A 135 31.86 20.37 -15.79
CA ILE A 135 30.57 20.11 -15.17
C ILE A 135 30.26 21.29 -14.24
N ARG A 136 29.42 22.22 -14.70
CA ARG A 136 29.14 23.52 -14.06
C ARG A 136 28.89 23.32 -12.56
N ASN A 137 29.83 23.77 -11.74
CA ASN A 137 29.81 23.66 -10.28
C ASN A 137 29.80 22.20 -9.77
N TYR A 138 30.87 21.45 -10.03
CA TYR A 138 31.18 20.23 -9.28
C TYR A 138 30.99 20.48 -7.77
N ARG A 139 29.88 19.98 -7.22
CA ARG A 139 29.58 19.94 -5.79
C ARG A 139 29.39 18.50 -5.41
N SER A 140 30.32 17.98 -4.62
CA SER A 140 30.12 16.71 -3.94
C SER A 140 28.97 16.84 -2.93
N PRO A 141 28.04 15.87 -2.89
CA PRO A 141 28.06 14.60 -3.63
C PRO A 141 27.55 14.72 -5.07
N LEU A 142 28.34 14.25 -6.04
CA LEU A 142 27.94 14.11 -7.44
C LEU A 142 27.23 12.77 -7.63
N ALA A 143 26.08 12.75 -8.29
CA ALA A 143 25.40 11.50 -8.63
C ALA A 143 24.56 11.71 -9.89
N GLY A 144 24.71 10.84 -10.89
CA GLY A 144 23.94 10.95 -12.12
C GLY A 144 24.44 10.08 -13.25
N TYR A 145 24.08 10.48 -14.46
CA TYR A 145 24.47 9.81 -15.70
C TYR A 145 25.68 10.52 -16.29
N PHE A 146 26.62 9.74 -16.80
CA PHE A 146 27.76 10.26 -17.54
C PHE A 146 27.82 9.57 -18.90
N ALA A 147 27.67 10.39 -19.94
CA ALA A 147 27.60 9.97 -21.32
C ALA A 147 28.93 10.20 -22.03
N ASP A 148 29.29 9.23 -22.86
CA ASP A 148 30.41 9.31 -23.76
C ASP A 148 30.04 8.81 -25.17
N LYS A 149 30.84 9.14 -26.18
CA LYS A 149 30.51 8.98 -27.61
C LYS A 149 29.97 7.57 -27.97
N GLN A 150 30.39 6.53 -27.26
CA GLN A 150 29.93 5.15 -27.47
C GLN A 150 29.64 4.37 -26.18
N SER A 151 29.57 5.02 -25.01
CA SER A 151 29.37 4.33 -23.73
C SER A 151 28.66 5.19 -22.68
N TRP A 152 27.98 4.52 -21.75
CA TRP A 152 27.23 5.15 -20.68
C TRP A 152 27.73 4.64 -19.33
N TYR A 153 27.86 5.56 -18.39
CA TYR A 153 28.30 5.25 -17.03
C TYR A 153 27.33 5.87 -16.03
N LEU A 154 27.02 5.12 -14.98
CA LEU A 154 26.48 5.70 -13.75
C LEU A 154 27.67 6.23 -12.96
N ILE A 155 27.61 7.48 -12.54
CA ILE A 155 28.67 8.11 -11.73
C ILE A 155 28.10 8.46 -10.36
N SER A 156 28.86 8.15 -9.31
CA SER A 156 28.61 8.74 -7.99
C SER A 156 29.91 9.06 -7.28
N GLY A 157 29.91 10.16 -6.53
CA GLY A 157 31.07 10.65 -5.81
C GLY A 157 30.76 11.23 -4.44
N THR A 158 31.77 11.20 -3.58
CA THR A 158 31.75 11.83 -2.26
C THR A 158 33.09 12.46 -1.92
N ASP A 159 33.09 13.37 -0.95
CA ASP A 159 34.32 14.02 -0.48
C ASP A 159 35.03 13.16 0.55
N ILE A 160 36.35 13.09 0.42
CA ILE A 160 37.27 12.54 1.41
C ILE A 160 37.95 13.72 2.10
N VAL A 161 37.77 13.82 3.42
CA VAL A 161 38.42 14.84 4.26
C VAL A 161 39.74 14.29 4.78
N SER A 162 40.86 14.90 4.39
CA SER A 162 42.16 14.59 4.99
C SER A 162 42.22 15.16 6.41
N PRO A 163 42.46 14.34 7.46
CA PRO A 163 42.59 14.82 8.84
C PRO A 163 43.91 15.57 9.14
N SER A 164 44.76 15.82 8.14
CA SER A 164 46.05 16.50 8.33
C SER A 164 45.86 17.94 8.85
N GLN A 165 46.37 18.22 10.06
CA GLN A 165 46.25 19.47 10.80
C GLN A 165 46.81 20.73 10.10
N GLU A 166 47.47 20.63 8.95
CA GLU A 166 48.13 21.78 8.33
C GLU A 166 47.31 22.50 7.24
N LEU A 167 46.26 21.90 6.67
CA LEU A 167 45.48 22.51 5.57
C LEU A 167 43.99 22.11 5.62
N PRO A 168 43.12 22.85 6.34
CA PRO A 168 41.70 22.52 6.53
C PRO A 168 40.82 22.60 5.26
N ASP A 169 41.36 23.11 4.14
CA ASP A 169 40.59 23.51 2.95
C ASP A 169 40.78 22.59 1.73
N ARG A 170 41.48 21.45 1.86
CA ARG A 170 41.74 20.53 0.74
C ARG A 170 40.82 19.31 0.79
N ARG A 171 39.68 19.42 0.13
CA ARG A 171 38.75 18.29 -0.09
C ARG A 171 39.16 17.52 -1.34
N TYR A 172 39.43 16.23 -1.16
CA TYR A 172 39.57 15.29 -2.26
C TYR A 172 38.19 14.70 -2.55
N SER A 173 37.94 14.24 -3.77
CA SER A 173 36.71 13.53 -4.06
C SER A 173 36.97 12.17 -4.67
N LEU A 174 36.26 11.16 -4.17
CA LEU A 174 36.24 9.82 -4.71
C LEU A 174 35.05 9.67 -5.65
N LEU A 175 35.28 9.14 -6.84
CA LEU A 175 34.25 8.89 -7.84
C LEU A 175 34.29 7.42 -8.25
N PHE A 176 33.13 6.75 -8.18
CA PHE A 176 32.95 5.44 -8.77
C PHE A 176 32.09 5.54 -10.02
N PHE A 177 32.46 4.72 -11.00
CA PHE A 177 31.80 4.62 -12.29
C PHE A 177 31.33 3.17 -12.47
N ARG A 178 30.08 2.99 -12.85
CA ARG A 178 29.52 1.68 -13.24
C ARG A 178 29.08 1.74 -14.70
N ALA A 179 29.56 0.81 -15.52
CA ALA A 179 29.19 0.77 -16.92
C ALA A 179 27.74 0.34 -17.10
N VAL A 180 27.03 1.02 -18.00
CA VAL A 180 25.71 0.63 -18.50
C VAL A 180 25.93 -0.15 -19.79
N ASP A 181 26.38 -1.40 -19.63
CA ASP A 181 26.76 -2.27 -20.73
C ASP A 181 25.60 -3.19 -21.19
N LYS A 182 25.89 -4.11 -22.13
CA LYS A 182 24.89 -5.09 -22.60
C LYS A 182 24.39 -5.98 -21.46
N ALA A 183 25.22 -6.31 -20.47
CA ALA A 183 24.82 -7.15 -19.35
C ALA A 183 23.82 -6.42 -18.43
N PHE A 184 24.05 -5.13 -18.17
CA PHE A 184 23.13 -4.25 -17.45
C PHE A 184 21.78 -4.14 -18.18
N VAL A 185 21.81 -3.86 -19.49
CA VAL A 185 20.60 -3.79 -20.32
C VAL A 185 19.87 -5.13 -20.34
N TYR A 186 20.59 -6.25 -20.45
CA TYR A 186 20.02 -7.59 -20.43
C TYR A 186 19.37 -7.93 -19.07
N LYS A 187 20.02 -7.56 -17.96
CA LYS A 187 19.49 -7.70 -16.59
C LYS A 187 18.14 -6.99 -16.46
N LEU A 188 18.07 -5.72 -16.86
CA LEU A 188 16.82 -4.95 -16.84
C LEU A 188 15.77 -5.52 -17.82
N SER A 189 16.20 -5.93 -19.02
CA SER A 189 15.34 -6.59 -20.01
C SER A 189 14.64 -7.82 -19.44
N ARG A 190 15.39 -8.65 -18.73
CA ARG A 190 14.85 -9.87 -18.10
C ARG A 190 13.96 -9.56 -16.90
N GLN A 191 14.33 -8.58 -16.08
CA GLN A 191 13.55 -8.14 -14.92
C GLN A 191 12.16 -7.63 -15.34
N PHE A 192 12.10 -6.83 -16.40
CA PHE A 192 10.86 -6.21 -16.84
C PHE A 192 10.14 -6.96 -17.98
N ARG A 193 10.76 -8.00 -18.54
CA ARG A 193 10.22 -8.87 -19.60
C ARG A 193 9.94 -8.16 -20.94
N PHE A 194 10.69 -7.11 -21.25
CA PHE A 194 10.66 -6.45 -22.56
C PHE A 194 12.07 -6.00 -22.97
N GLU A 195 12.27 -5.76 -24.26
CA GLU A 195 13.60 -5.43 -24.80
C GLU A 195 13.89 -3.94 -24.68
N PHE A 196 15.12 -3.62 -24.30
CA PHE A 196 15.62 -2.27 -24.16
C PHE A 196 16.76 -2.01 -25.14
N LYS A 197 16.74 -0.83 -25.77
CA LYS A 197 17.85 -0.34 -26.59
C LYS A 197 18.26 1.05 -26.12
N LEU A 198 19.55 1.21 -25.84
CA LEU A 198 20.17 2.51 -25.65
C LEU A 198 20.57 3.05 -27.01
N LYS A 199 20.06 4.22 -27.39
CA LYS A 199 20.46 4.91 -28.62
C LYS A 199 21.39 6.07 -28.27
N TYR A 200 22.55 6.07 -28.93
CA TYR A 200 23.58 7.10 -28.76
C TYR A 200 23.26 8.33 -29.61
N PRO A 201 23.58 9.54 -29.13
CA PRO A 201 23.25 10.78 -29.82
C PRO A 201 24.03 10.99 -31.13
N VAL A 202 25.11 10.24 -31.36
CA VAL A 202 25.95 10.34 -32.57
C VAL A 202 25.37 9.57 -33.78
N ASP A 203 24.50 8.58 -33.55
CA ASP A 203 23.84 7.79 -34.62
C ASP A 203 22.51 8.43 -35.06
N SER A 204 22.54 9.71 -35.40
CA SER A 204 21.37 10.50 -35.82
C SER A 204 20.95 10.22 -37.28
N THR A 205 20.71 8.96 -37.62
CA THR A 205 20.16 8.53 -38.92
C THR A 205 18.92 7.66 -38.77
N GLY A 206 18.06 7.99 -37.80
CA GLY A 206 16.73 7.42 -37.64
C GLY A 206 15.68 8.49 -37.33
N PRO A 207 14.37 8.18 -37.48
CA PRO A 207 13.31 9.09 -37.07
C PRO A 207 13.44 9.30 -35.56
N HIS A 208 13.94 10.47 -35.17
CA HIS A 208 13.96 10.92 -33.79
C HIS A 208 12.69 11.76 -33.56
N PRO A 209 12.02 11.63 -32.41
CA PRO A 209 11.00 12.60 -32.05
C PRO A 209 11.68 13.97 -31.89
N GLU A 210 11.48 14.87 -32.86
CA GLU A 210 12.10 16.20 -32.89
C GLU A 210 11.74 17.05 -31.66
N HIS A 211 10.73 16.65 -30.86
CA HIS A 211 10.21 17.41 -29.73
C HIS A 211 9.97 16.54 -28.47
N LEU A 212 11.04 16.28 -27.72
CA LEU A 212 10.91 15.97 -26.28
C LEU A 212 11.02 17.28 -25.51
N SER A 213 9.87 17.94 -25.30
CA SER A 213 9.77 19.16 -24.49
C SER A 213 9.78 18.81 -22.99
N PRO A 214 10.20 19.72 -22.09
CA PRO A 214 10.13 19.52 -20.63
C PRO A 214 8.71 19.15 -20.13
N SER A 215 7.67 19.53 -20.90
CA SER A 215 6.27 19.22 -20.64
C SER A 215 5.83 17.80 -21.07
N GLN A 216 6.63 17.08 -21.85
CA GLN A 216 6.37 15.70 -22.29
C GLN A 216 7.65 14.85 -22.21
N PRO A 217 8.02 14.38 -21.01
CA PRO A 217 9.29 13.67 -20.79
C PRO A 217 9.32 12.24 -21.38
N VAL A 218 8.18 11.71 -21.80
CA VAL A 218 8.03 10.36 -22.38
C VAL A 218 7.16 10.45 -23.64
N VAL A 219 7.72 10.02 -24.76
CA VAL A 219 7.04 9.93 -26.06
C VAL A 219 6.81 8.47 -26.41
N VAL A 220 5.59 8.14 -26.84
CA VAL A 220 5.22 6.79 -27.28
C VAL A 220 4.93 6.86 -28.78
N GLU A 221 5.73 6.16 -29.57
CA GLU A 221 5.54 6.02 -31.01
C GLU A 221 5.09 4.60 -31.35
N ARG A 222 4.23 4.47 -32.36
CA ARG A 222 3.87 3.17 -32.90
C ARG A 222 4.94 2.77 -33.91
N GLY A 223 5.74 1.76 -33.56
CA GLY A 223 6.79 1.24 -34.44
C GLY A 223 6.22 0.40 -35.57
N SER A 224 5.76 -0.80 -35.22
CA SER A 224 5.14 -1.75 -36.15
C SER A 224 3.82 -2.27 -35.56
N ALA A 225 3.09 -3.12 -36.28
CA ALA A 225 1.79 -3.63 -35.84
C ALA A 225 1.85 -4.30 -34.44
N ASP A 226 3.01 -4.86 -34.08
CA ASP A 226 3.20 -5.71 -32.91
C ASP A 226 3.98 -5.04 -31.76
N PHE A 227 4.63 -3.89 -32.01
CA PHE A 227 5.52 -3.25 -31.05
C PHE A 227 5.26 -1.75 -30.88
N LEU A 228 5.28 -1.30 -29.62
CA LEU A 228 5.31 0.11 -29.25
C LEU A 228 6.75 0.51 -28.93
N HIS A 229 7.17 1.67 -29.43
CA HIS A 229 8.45 2.27 -29.07
C HIS A 229 8.21 3.39 -28.07
N VAL A 230 8.81 3.27 -26.90
CA VAL A 230 8.74 4.32 -25.87
C VAL A 230 10.10 4.96 -25.73
N PHE A 231 10.13 6.28 -25.85
CA PHE A 231 11.32 7.08 -25.79
C PHE A 231 11.27 8.01 -24.59
N PHE A 232 12.34 8.04 -23.80
CA PHE A 232 12.53 9.05 -22.76
C PHE A 232 14.00 9.48 -22.72
N LYS A 233 14.21 10.73 -22.30
CA LYS A 233 15.55 11.32 -22.17
C LYS A 233 16.14 11.06 -20.78
N LEU A 234 17.43 10.79 -20.73
CA LEU A 234 18.23 10.89 -19.51
C LEU A 234 19.20 12.06 -19.66
N GLU A 235 19.22 12.92 -18.65
CA GLU A 235 20.09 14.09 -18.57
C GLU A 235 21.43 13.67 -17.96
N ASP A 236 22.53 14.05 -18.62
CA ASP A 236 23.88 13.87 -18.06
C ASP A 236 24.11 14.84 -16.88
N VAL A 237 25.04 14.51 -15.98
CA VAL A 237 25.51 15.39 -14.88
C VAL A 237 25.96 16.78 -15.34
N SER A 238 26.29 16.95 -16.62
CA SER A 238 26.61 18.24 -17.26
C SER A 238 25.39 19.01 -17.80
N GLU A 239 24.17 18.53 -17.55
CA GLU A 239 22.90 19.04 -18.08
C GLU A 239 22.84 19.09 -19.62
N GLN A 240 23.70 18.34 -20.32
CA GLN A 240 23.67 18.21 -21.77
C GLN A 240 22.77 17.04 -22.20
N ASP A 241 21.83 17.33 -23.12
CA ASP A 241 20.93 16.37 -23.75
C ASP A 241 21.72 15.25 -24.44
N THR A 242 21.71 14.02 -23.90
CA THR A 242 22.59 12.98 -24.45
C THR A 242 22.01 11.57 -24.55
N ALA A 243 21.09 11.08 -23.70
CA ALA A 243 20.57 9.70 -23.84
C ALA A 243 19.14 9.66 -24.35
N LEU A 244 18.90 8.88 -25.41
CA LEU A 244 17.56 8.43 -25.77
C LEU A 244 17.42 6.94 -25.43
N VAL A 245 16.65 6.63 -24.39
CA VAL A 245 16.32 5.24 -24.07
C VAL A 245 15.12 4.83 -24.91
N GLN A 246 15.29 3.82 -25.76
CA GLN A 246 14.21 3.20 -26.52
C GLN A 246 13.79 1.90 -25.86
N ILE A 247 12.55 1.85 -25.39
CA ILE A 247 11.91 0.62 -24.94
C ILE A 247 11.12 0.03 -26.12
N ILE A 248 11.33 -1.25 -26.42
CA ILE A 248 10.54 -1.99 -27.41
C ILE A 248 9.54 -2.85 -26.64
N PHE A 249 8.28 -2.43 -26.66
CA PHE A 249 7.23 -3.04 -25.86
C PHE A 249 6.32 -3.91 -26.75
N PRO A 250 6.28 -5.24 -26.56
CA PRO A 250 5.39 -6.12 -27.32
C PRO A 250 3.93 -5.90 -26.92
N ARG A 251 3.05 -5.64 -27.89
CA ARG A 251 1.62 -5.37 -27.65
C ARG A 251 0.88 -6.59 -27.11
N GLU A 252 1.33 -7.80 -27.44
CA GLU A 252 0.77 -9.06 -26.95
C GLU A 252 0.86 -9.18 -25.41
N TYR A 253 1.89 -8.59 -24.79
CA TYR A 253 2.04 -8.55 -23.34
C TYR A 253 0.94 -7.72 -22.65
N ILE A 254 0.58 -6.58 -23.24
CA ILE A 254 -0.54 -5.73 -22.76
C ILE A 254 -1.86 -6.49 -22.87
N PHE A 255 -2.03 -7.25 -23.96
CA PHE A 255 -3.20 -8.06 -24.19
C PHE A 255 -3.34 -9.20 -23.18
N GLN A 256 -2.25 -9.90 -22.84
CA GLN A 256 -2.24 -10.96 -21.83
C GLN A 256 -2.55 -10.44 -20.42
N LEU A 257 -1.97 -9.32 -20.00
CA LEU A 257 -2.20 -8.72 -18.67
C LEU A 257 -3.67 -8.37 -18.40
N ARG A 258 -4.46 -8.12 -19.46
CA ARG A 258 -5.86 -7.66 -19.36
C ARG A 258 -6.84 -8.52 -20.15
N GLN A 259 -6.47 -9.74 -20.52
CA GLN A 259 -7.31 -10.70 -21.25
C GLN A 259 -8.68 -10.91 -20.58
N GLY A 260 -8.72 -10.91 -19.24
CA GLY A 260 -9.95 -11.03 -18.46
C GLY A 260 -10.89 -9.82 -18.58
N SER A 261 -10.39 -8.60 -18.78
CA SER A 261 -11.23 -7.42 -19.02
C SER A 261 -11.79 -7.42 -20.45
N LEU A 262 -10.99 -7.90 -21.41
CA LEU A 262 -11.35 -7.99 -22.82
C LEU A 262 -12.38 -9.12 -23.07
N MET A 263 -12.20 -10.29 -22.45
CA MET A 263 -13.21 -11.35 -22.46
C MET A 263 -14.51 -10.90 -21.81
N ARG A 264 -14.46 -10.14 -20.71
CA ARG A 264 -15.68 -9.61 -20.08
C ARG A 264 -16.41 -8.64 -21.02
N LEU A 265 -15.72 -7.71 -21.65
CA LEU A 265 -16.35 -6.73 -22.54
C LEU A 265 -16.98 -7.40 -23.78
N THR A 266 -16.28 -8.36 -24.39
CA THR A 266 -16.77 -9.13 -25.54
C THR A 266 -17.92 -10.06 -25.15
N PHE A 267 -17.86 -10.70 -23.98
CA PHE A 267 -18.94 -11.50 -23.41
C PHE A 267 -20.18 -10.66 -23.13
N PHE A 268 -20.05 -9.49 -22.49
CA PHE A 268 -21.19 -8.60 -22.25
C PHE A 268 -21.80 -8.07 -23.55
N GLY A 269 -20.97 -7.77 -24.57
CA GLY A 269 -21.46 -7.42 -25.91
C GLY A 269 -22.26 -8.55 -26.57
N ALA A 270 -21.78 -9.79 -26.49
CA ALA A 270 -22.47 -10.96 -27.01
C ALA A 270 -23.78 -11.26 -26.24
N VAL A 271 -23.77 -11.14 -24.91
CA VAL A 271 -24.97 -11.29 -24.07
C VAL A 271 -25.99 -10.21 -24.41
N PHE A 272 -25.58 -8.96 -24.60
CA PHE A 272 -26.48 -7.88 -25.00
C PHE A 272 -27.09 -8.13 -26.39
N PHE A 273 -26.31 -8.65 -27.33
CA PHE A 273 -26.78 -9.02 -28.67
C PHE A 273 -27.80 -10.18 -28.62
N VAL A 274 -27.52 -11.23 -27.84
CA VAL A 274 -28.47 -12.34 -27.62
C VAL A 274 -29.71 -11.85 -26.89
N MET A 275 -29.57 -10.99 -25.89
CA MET A 275 -30.69 -10.40 -25.16
C MET A 275 -31.56 -9.53 -26.08
N ALA A 276 -30.97 -8.79 -27.03
CA ALA A 276 -31.71 -8.03 -28.03
C ALA A 276 -32.49 -8.95 -28.99
N ILE A 277 -31.91 -10.10 -29.38
CA ILE A 277 -32.61 -11.12 -30.19
C ILE A 277 -33.75 -11.77 -29.41
N VAL A 278 -33.53 -12.12 -28.14
CA VAL A 278 -34.55 -12.69 -27.26
C VAL A 278 -35.66 -11.67 -27.02
N LEU A 279 -35.31 -10.40 -26.75
CA LEU A 279 -36.26 -9.30 -26.63
C LEU A 279 -37.04 -9.09 -27.94
N MET A 280 -36.41 -9.27 -29.11
CA MET A 280 -37.10 -9.23 -30.40
C MET A 280 -38.11 -10.37 -30.54
N LEU A 281 -37.75 -11.59 -30.15
CA LEU A 281 -38.65 -12.75 -30.17
C LEU A 281 -39.80 -12.57 -29.17
N ILE A 282 -39.50 -12.01 -27.99
CA ILE A 282 -40.48 -11.66 -26.97
C ILE A 282 -41.40 -10.56 -27.50
N VAL A 283 -40.91 -9.45 -28.04
CA VAL A 283 -41.75 -8.42 -28.66
C VAL A 283 -42.58 -9.01 -29.81
N ARG A 284 -42.02 -9.89 -30.64
CA ARG A 284 -42.77 -10.57 -31.71
C ARG A 284 -43.88 -11.49 -31.18
N ALA A 285 -43.71 -12.10 -30.02
CA ALA A 285 -44.70 -12.98 -29.37
C ALA A 285 -45.71 -12.18 -28.51
N SER A 286 -45.21 -11.24 -27.72
CA SER A 286 -45.91 -10.31 -26.84
C SER A 286 -46.60 -9.17 -27.57
N VAL A 287 -46.39 -8.97 -28.87
CA VAL A 287 -47.25 -8.11 -29.70
C VAL A 287 -48.38 -8.93 -30.31
N LYS A 288 -48.15 -10.20 -30.68
CA LYS A 288 -49.19 -11.05 -31.30
C LYS A 288 -50.35 -11.40 -30.35
N LYS A 289 -50.08 -11.56 -29.06
CA LYS A 289 -51.06 -12.05 -28.07
C LYS A 289 -51.97 -10.94 -27.50
N PRO A 290 -51.47 -9.79 -27.01
CA PRO A 290 -52.32 -8.70 -26.58
C PRO A 290 -53.01 -7.95 -27.72
N PHE A 291 -52.55 -8.04 -28.98
CA PHE A 291 -53.37 -7.57 -30.12
C PHE A 291 -54.67 -8.37 -30.27
N LYS A 292 -54.66 -9.64 -29.86
CA LYS A 292 -55.81 -10.53 -29.94
C LYS A 292 -56.82 -10.29 -28.82
N ASP A 293 -56.35 -9.80 -27.67
CA ASP A 293 -57.20 -9.44 -26.52
C ASP A 293 -57.63 -7.96 -26.56
N LEU A 294 -56.75 -7.06 -27.04
CA LEU A 294 -57.11 -5.71 -27.46
C LEU A 294 -58.13 -5.76 -28.59
N SER A 295 -58.16 -6.77 -29.47
CA SER A 295 -59.25 -6.98 -30.44
C SER A 295 -60.62 -7.23 -29.78
N THR A 296 -60.65 -7.75 -28.56
CA THR A 296 -61.88 -8.09 -27.84
C THR A 296 -62.35 -6.91 -26.99
N VAL A 297 -61.42 -6.17 -26.38
CA VAL A 297 -61.73 -4.86 -25.78
C VAL A 297 -62.05 -3.85 -26.88
N ILE A 298 -61.30 -3.82 -28.00
CA ILE A 298 -61.64 -3.20 -29.30
C ILE A 298 -62.98 -3.69 -29.77
N HIS A 299 -63.50 -4.87 -29.47
CA HIS A 299 -64.87 -5.20 -29.88
C HIS A 299 -65.97 -4.49 -29.04
N HIS A 300 -65.64 -4.09 -27.81
CA HIS A 300 -66.46 -3.19 -26.96
C HIS A 300 -66.11 -1.70 -27.13
N LEU A 301 -64.87 -1.40 -27.52
CA LEU A 301 -64.32 -0.15 -28.07
C LEU A 301 -64.66 0.01 -29.59
N ARG A 302 -65.35 -0.97 -30.20
CA ARG A 302 -65.88 -1.01 -31.59
C ARG A 302 -67.38 -0.88 -31.60
N LYS A 303 -67.99 -0.80 -30.41
CA LYS A 303 -69.24 -0.06 -30.33
C LYS A 303 -68.93 1.43 -30.37
N GLU A 304 -67.98 1.95 -29.59
CA GLU A 304 -67.50 3.35 -29.77
C GLU A 304 -66.08 3.66 -29.27
N ASN A 305 -65.56 2.83 -28.39
CA ASN A 305 -64.68 3.34 -27.36
C ASN A 305 -63.21 3.53 -27.82
N LYS A 306 -62.68 4.69 -27.46
CA LYS A 306 -61.35 5.23 -27.75
C LYS A 306 -60.52 5.14 -26.45
N VAL A 307 -59.19 5.32 -26.52
CA VAL A 307 -58.31 5.38 -25.32
C VAL A 307 -58.50 6.69 -24.53
N ARG A 308 -59.05 7.71 -25.20
CA ARG A 308 -59.60 8.92 -24.59
C ARG A 308 -60.97 9.16 -25.21
N LEU A 309 -61.97 9.37 -24.36
CA LEU A 309 -63.30 9.74 -24.82
C LEU A 309 -63.26 11.21 -25.28
N PRO A 310 -63.51 11.51 -26.56
CA PRO A 310 -63.56 12.89 -27.03
C PRO A 310 -64.81 13.54 -26.47
N THR A 311 -64.63 14.64 -25.76
CA THR A 311 -65.73 15.42 -25.18
C THR A 311 -66.69 15.97 -26.23
N ALA A 312 -66.26 16.10 -27.48
CA ALA A 312 -67.05 16.64 -28.59
C ALA A 312 -68.09 15.67 -29.18
N ASP A 313 -68.00 14.36 -28.90
CA ASP A 313 -68.90 13.34 -29.48
C ASP A 313 -70.19 13.13 -28.64
N PHE A 314 -70.41 13.90 -27.56
CA PHE A 314 -71.50 13.71 -26.60
C PHE A 314 -72.37 14.97 -26.43
N GLU A 315 -73.68 14.87 -26.65
CA GLU A 315 -74.63 15.98 -26.41
C GLU A 315 -75.15 15.98 -24.97
N GLY A 316 -75.00 17.11 -24.28
CA GLY A 316 -75.42 17.31 -22.89
C GLY A 316 -74.24 17.68 -21.98
N ARG A 317 -74.36 18.80 -21.26
CA ARG A 317 -73.27 19.36 -20.44
C ARG A 317 -72.76 18.39 -19.35
N GLU A 318 -73.63 17.51 -18.85
CA GLU A 318 -73.31 16.58 -17.77
C GLU A 318 -72.44 15.39 -18.24
N VAL A 319 -72.71 14.84 -19.43
CA VAL A 319 -71.94 13.71 -20.00
C VAL A 319 -70.53 14.16 -20.38
N VAL A 320 -70.41 15.38 -20.92
CA VAL A 320 -69.13 15.99 -21.27
C VAL A 320 -68.28 16.25 -20.03
N SER A 321 -68.89 16.74 -18.94
CA SER A 321 -68.23 16.94 -17.65
C SER A 321 -67.71 15.62 -17.08
N LEU A 322 -68.54 14.57 -17.09
CA LEU A 322 -68.19 13.24 -16.56
C LEU A 322 -67.04 12.59 -17.36
N VAL A 323 -67.05 12.73 -18.69
CA VAL A 323 -65.97 12.26 -19.57
C VAL A 323 -64.67 13.00 -19.29
N SER A 324 -64.71 14.31 -19.00
CA SER A 324 -63.52 15.06 -18.62
C SER A 324 -62.99 14.68 -17.23
N GLU A 325 -63.86 14.47 -16.25
CA GLU A 325 -63.47 14.00 -14.91
C GLU A 325 -62.89 12.58 -14.95
N PHE A 326 -63.47 11.69 -15.77
CA PHE A 326 -62.96 10.33 -15.93
C PHE A 326 -61.59 10.29 -16.63
N ASN A 327 -61.38 11.13 -17.65
CA ASN A 327 -60.07 11.29 -18.27
C ASN A 327 -59.03 11.88 -17.30
N LEU A 328 -59.41 12.82 -16.43
CA LEU A 328 -58.55 13.38 -15.39
C LEU A 328 -58.20 12.35 -14.29
N LEU A 329 -59.17 11.53 -13.85
CA LEU A 329 -58.94 10.44 -12.91
C LEU A 329 -58.05 9.33 -13.50
N LEU A 330 -58.15 9.06 -14.80
CA LEU A 330 -57.27 8.11 -15.49
C LEU A 330 -55.82 8.62 -15.55
N ASP A 331 -55.62 9.90 -15.89
CA ASP A 331 -54.30 10.53 -15.89
C ASP A 331 -53.70 10.55 -14.46
N ASP A 332 -54.50 10.85 -13.42
CA ASP A 332 -54.06 10.85 -12.01
C ASP A 332 -53.76 9.44 -11.47
N LEU A 333 -54.56 8.44 -11.85
CA LEU A 333 -54.30 7.03 -11.53
C LEU A 333 -53.05 6.50 -12.23
N GLU A 334 -52.78 6.92 -13.46
CA GLU A 334 -51.57 6.54 -14.20
C GLU A 334 -50.33 7.20 -13.59
N GLN A 335 -50.39 8.49 -13.24
CA GLN A 335 -49.31 9.19 -12.57
C GLN A 335 -49.03 8.65 -11.16
N SER A 336 -50.06 8.38 -10.34
CA SER A 336 -49.86 7.84 -8.98
C SER A 336 -49.26 6.43 -9.01
N LYS A 337 -49.69 5.57 -9.93
CA LYS A 337 -49.09 4.23 -10.12
C LYS A 337 -47.66 4.30 -10.62
N ILE A 338 -47.35 5.18 -11.59
CA ILE A 338 -45.97 5.37 -12.06
C ILE A 338 -45.09 5.90 -10.91
N HIS A 339 -45.58 6.86 -10.12
CA HIS A 339 -44.84 7.41 -8.99
C HIS A 339 -44.60 6.36 -7.90
N GLN A 340 -45.62 5.55 -7.57
CA GLN A 340 -45.48 4.45 -6.61
C GLN A 340 -44.53 3.37 -7.12
N PHE A 341 -44.67 2.94 -8.37
CA PHE A 341 -43.78 1.97 -9.00
C PHE A 341 -42.34 2.47 -9.06
N CYS A 342 -42.12 3.73 -9.42
CA CYS A 342 -40.80 4.37 -9.41
C CYS A 342 -40.21 4.47 -7.99
N SER A 343 -41.03 4.76 -6.98
CA SER A 343 -40.60 4.80 -5.57
C SER A 343 -40.19 3.41 -5.06
N GLU A 344 -41.02 2.40 -5.33
CA GLU A 344 -40.74 1.00 -4.97
C GLU A 344 -39.49 0.49 -5.69
N GLN A 345 -39.37 0.72 -7.00
CA GLN A 345 -38.17 0.36 -7.76
C GLN A 345 -36.92 1.10 -7.26
N LYS A 346 -37.05 2.37 -6.88
CA LYS A 346 -35.92 3.15 -6.34
C LYS A 346 -35.45 2.57 -5.01
N SER A 347 -36.36 2.21 -4.10
CA SER A 347 -36.02 1.58 -2.81
C SER A 347 -35.33 0.23 -3.02
N ASP A 348 -35.89 -0.62 -3.86
CA ASP A 348 -35.34 -1.94 -4.20
C ASP A 348 -33.97 -1.83 -4.92
N LEU A 349 -33.81 -0.83 -5.79
CA LEU A 349 -32.53 -0.56 -6.45
C LEU A 349 -31.46 -0.09 -5.46
N ILE A 350 -31.79 0.81 -4.52
CA ILE A 350 -30.87 1.28 -3.48
C ILE A 350 -30.39 0.08 -2.65
N GLN A 351 -31.31 -0.76 -2.20
CA GLN A 351 -30.95 -1.94 -1.39
C GLN A 351 -30.06 -2.94 -2.14
N ARG A 352 -30.19 -3.03 -3.48
CA ARG A 352 -29.39 -3.97 -4.30
C ARG A 352 -28.05 -3.43 -4.80
N VAL A 353 -27.95 -2.13 -5.06
CA VAL A 353 -26.78 -1.53 -5.73
C VAL A 353 -25.80 -0.91 -4.73
N VAL A 354 -26.29 -0.41 -3.60
CA VAL A 354 -25.42 0.21 -2.59
C VAL A 354 -24.54 -0.87 -1.95
N PRO A 355 -23.20 -0.68 -1.90
CA PRO A 355 -22.26 -1.67 -1.41
C PRO A 355 -22.23 -1.81 0.12
N SER A 356 -23.18 -1.22 0.84
CA SER A 356 -23.27 -1.23 2.30
C SER A 356 -24.38 -2.19 2.75
N ALA A 357 -24.22 -2.79 3.94
CA ALA A 357 -25.30 -3.53 4.57
C ALA A 357 -26.41 -2.55 4.96
N ILE A 358 -27.66 -2.86 4.63
CA ILE A 358 -28.83 -2.02 4.92
C ILE A 358 -29.94 -2.91 5.44
N PHE A 359 -30.56 -2.49 6.53
CA PHE A 359 -31.78 -3.09 7.04
C PHE A 359 -32.73 -2.03 7.60
N THR A 360 -33.99 -2.41 7.74
CA THR A 360 -35.00 -1.60 8.41
C THR A 360 -35.62 -2.38 9.55
N VAL A 361 -36.10 -1.66 10.56
CA VAL A 361 -36.86 -2.21 11.68
C VAL A 361 -38.17 -1.47 11.86
N ASN A 362 -39.18 -2.10 12.46
CA ASN A 362 -40.37 -1.40 12.96
C ASN A 362 -40.10 -0.73 14.32
N VAL A 363 -41.12 -0.09 14.90
CA VAL A 363 -41.04 0.56 16.22
C VAL A 363 -40.71 -0.40 17.37
N ASP A 364 -41.00 -1.69 17.20
CA ASP A 364 -40.69 -2.76 18.16
C ASP A 364 -39.28 -3.36 17.94
N LYS A 365 -38.44 -2.72 17.10
CA LYS A 365 -37.08 -3.17 16.76
C LYS A 365 -37.02 -4.53 16.03
N VAL A 366 -38.14 -4.95 15.45
CA VAL A 366 -38.23 -6.16 14.61
C VAL A 366 -37.80 -5.82 13.20
N VAL A 367 -36.89 -6.62 12.63
CA VAL A 367 -36.35 -6.42 11.27
C VAL A 367 -37.44 -6.62 10.22
N THR A 368 -37.60 -5.63 9.34
CA THR A 368 -38.62 -5.60 8.27
C THR A 368 -38.02 -5.74 6.87
N SER A 369 -36.73 -5.42 6.69
CA SER A 369 -36.01 -5.67 5.44
C SER A 369 -34.54 -5.99 5.73
N TRP A 370 -33.91 -6.75 4.84
CA TRP A 370 -32.52 -7.18 4.98
C TRP A 370 -31.89 -7.34 3.61
N ASN A 371 -30.94 -6.48 3.24
CA ASN A 371 -30.36 -6.52 1.90
C ASN A 371 -29.23 -7.57 1.76
N ARG A 372 -28.87 -7.89 0.51
CA ARG A 372 -27.83 -8.89 0.20
C ARG A 372 -26.45 -8.52 0.77
N CYS A 373 -26.16 -7.24 0.96
CA CYS A 373 -24.91 -6.81 1.58
C CYS A 373 -24.91 -7.15 3.07
N ALA A 374 -26.02 -6.96 3.79
CA ALA A 374 -26.20 -7.37 5.17
C ALA A 374 -26.07 -8.89 5.34
N GLU A 375 -26.62 -9.67 4.40
CA GLU A 375 -26.43 -11.13 4.41
C GLU A 375 -24.96 -11.54 4.30
N ARG A 376 -24.22 -10.93 3.37
CA ARG A 376 -22.80 -11.24 3.15
C ARG A 376 -21.94 -10.84 4.34
N LEU A 377 -22.19 -9.65 4.89
CA LEU A 377 -21.40 -9.06 5.96
C LEU A 377 -21.64 -9.83 7.28
N THR A 378 -22.90 -10.04 7.67
CA THR A 378 -23.23 -10.68 8.95
C THR A 378 -23.21 -12.21 8.91
N GLY A 379 -23.42 -12.80 7.73
CA GLY A 379 -23.60 -14.25 7.55
C GLY A 379 -25.03 -14.75 7.81
N TYR A 380 -25.96 -13.89 8.24
CA TYR A 380 -27.36 -14.25 8.42
C TYR A 380 -28.17 -13.99 7.14
N ARG A 381 -28.96 -14.96 6.71
CA ARG A 381 -29.83 -14.79 5.55
C ARG A 381 -31.05 -13.95 5.90
N ALA A 382 -31.66 -13.29 4.90
CA ALA A 382 -32.82 -12.44 5.10
C ALA A 382 -34.01 -13.18 5.73
N ASP A 383 -34.23 -14.45 5.37
CA ASP A 383 -35.27 -15.32 5.94
C ASP A 383 -35.02 -15.69 7.42
N GLU A 384 -33.78 -15.54 7.90
CA GLU A 384 -33.41 -15.76 9.31
C GLU A 384 -33.53 -14.49 10.14
N MET A 385 -33.45 -13.31 9.52
CA MET A 385 -33.46 -12.03 10.23
C MET A 385 -34.81 -11.33 10.20
N ILE A 386 -35.52 -11.37 9.07
CA ILE A 386 -36.82 -10.71 8.95
C ILE A 386 -37.82 -11.33 9.92
N GLY A 387 -38.47 -10.49 10.73
CA GLY A 387 -39.38 -10.93 11.80
C GLY A 387 -38.70 -11.18 13.15
N ASN A 388 -37.38 -11.13 13.23
CA ASN A 388 -36.62 -11.21 14.48
C ASN A 388 -36.13 -9.84 14.95
N GLU A 389 -35.73 -9.76 16.21
CA GLU A 389 -35.21 -8.55 16.82
C GLU A 389 -33.80 -8.22 16.31
N CYS A 390 -33.52 -6.94 16.01
CA CYS A 390 -32.27 -6.53 15.37
C CYS A 390 -31.02 -6.68 16.25
N PHE A 391 -31.15 -6.91 17.55
CA PHE A 391 -30.02 -7.05 18.48
C PHE A 391 -29.45 -8.48 18.54
N LEU A 392 -30.01 -9.43 17.80
CA LEU A 392 -29.53 -10.82 17.76
C LEU A 392 -28.05 -10.96 17.37
N PHE A 393 -27.54 -10.04 16.54
CA PHE A 393 -26.14 -10.01 16.08
C PHE A 393 -25.32 -8.85 16.67
N ALA A 394 -25.93 -8.00 17.51
CA ALA A 394 -25.29 -6.81 18.04
C ALA A 394 -24.47 -7.12 19.30
N GLU A 395 -23.27 -6.52 19.40
CA GLU A 395 -22.44 -6.54 20.60
C GLU A 395 -22.32 -5.13 21.18
N LYS A 396 -21.54 -4.99 22.25
CA LYS A 396 -21.28 -3.68 22.86
C LYS A 396 -20.66 -2.70 21.84
N PRO A 397 -21.02 -1.40 21.89
CA PRO A 397 -22.01 -0.79 22.77
C PRO A 397 -23.46 -0.91 22.24
N CYS A 398 -23.66 -1.42 21.03
CA CYS A 398 -24.95 -1.47 20.34
C CYS A 398 -25.99 -2.39 21.00
N GLN A 399 -25.56 -3.47 21.64
CA GLN A 399 -26.43 -4.40 22.37
C GLN A 399 -27.16 -3.72 23.53
N GLU A 400 -26.48 -2.81 24.22
CA GLU A 400 -27.01 -2.11 25.40
C GLU A 400 -27.66 -0.77 25.02
N ASN A 401 -27.06 -0.03 24.08
CA ASN A 401 -27.58 1.26 23.64
C ASN A 401 -27.29 1.56 22.16
N CYS A 402 -28.14 1.04 21.28
CA CYS A 402 -28.13 1.35 19.85
C CYS A 402 -28.45 2.84 19.57
N GLY A 403 -29.18 3.52 20.46
CA GLY A 403 -29.58 4.92 20.31
C GLY A 403 -30.69 5.18 19.29
N LEU A 404 -31.11 4.21 18.45
CA LEU A 404 -32.11 4.43 17.39
C LEU A 404 -33.44 4.99 17.92
N PHE A 405 -34.00 4.41 18.98
CA PHE A 405 -35.25 4.87 19.60
C PHE A 405 -35.01 5.55 20.97
N ASP A 406 -33.80 6.08 21.15
CA ASP A 406 -33.47 6.91 22.30
C ASP A 406 -33.74 8.38 21.94
N ASP A 407 -34.74 8.97 22.59
CA ASP A 407 -35.17 10.36 22.39
C ASP A 407 -34.09 11.38 22.82
N THR A 408 -33.13 10.97 23.66
CA THR A 408 -32.03 11.82 24.10
C THR A 408 -30.94 11.96 23.03
N VAL A 409 -30.93 11.06 22.04
CA VAL A 409 -29.91 11.03 20.97
C VAL A 409 -30.49 11.68 19.71
N PRO A 410 -29.91 12.80 19.22
CA PRO A 410 -30.37 13.43 17.98
C PRO A 410 -30.16 12.49 16.78
N LYS A 411 -31.05 12.59 15.79
CA LYS A 411 -31.01 11.84 14.53
C LYS A 411 -30.74 12.76 13.34
N PRO A 412 -30.04 12.31 12.29
CA PRO A 412 -29.45 10.97 12.13
C PRO A 412 -28.21 10.75 13.00
N ILE A 413 -27.99 9.50 13.44
CA ILE A 413 -26.71 9.07 14.00
C ILE A 413 -25.80 8.72 12.83
N MET A 414 -24.61 9.31 12.77
CA MET A 414 -23.65 9.11 11.68
C MET A 414 -22.34 8.52 12.20
N ALA A 415 -21.77 7.60 11.43
CA ALA A 415 -20.47 6.97 11.63
C ALA A 415 -20.24 6.44 13.06
N ARG A 416 -21.29 5.88 13.69
CA ARG A 416 -21.17 5.31 15.03
C ARG A 416 -20.51 3.94 14.92
N GLU A 417 -19.41 3.76 15.65
CA GLU A 417 -18.70 2.49 15.68
C GLU A 417 -19.37 1.52 16.67
N CYS A 418 -19.51 0.27 16.25
CA CYS A 418 -20.01 -0.82 17.07
C CYS A 418 -19.35 -2.14 16.68
N THR A 419 -19.31 -3.06 17.64
CA THR A 419 -18.95 -4.45 17.35
C THR A 419 -20.24 -5.23 17.04
N ILE A 420 -20.16 -6.16 16.09
CA ILE A 420 -21.21 -7.15 15.83
C ILE A 420 -20.62 -8.56 15.76
N ARG A 421 -21.46 -9.55 16.06
CA ARG A 421 -21.12 -10.97 15.98
C ARG A 421 -21.73 -11.59 14.74
N ARG A 422 -20.88 -12.08 13.84
CA ARG A 422 -21.29 -12.84 12.67
C ARG A 422 -21.87 -14.20 13.07
N LYS A 423 -22.61 -14.82 12.16
CA LYS A 423 -23.20 -16.16 12.36
C LYS A 423 -22.17 -17.26 12.65
N ASP A 424 -20.95 -17.12 12.13
CA ASP A 424 -19.82 -18.03 12.38
C ASP A 424 -19.15 -17.81 13.75
N GLY A 425 -19.63 -16.85 14.54
CA GLY A 425 -19.09 -16.48 15.85
C GLY A 425 -18.00 -15.41 15.81
N LYS A 426 -17.50 -15.02 14.64
CA LYS A 426 -16.46 -14.00 14.52
C LYS A 426 -17.00 -12.61 14.86
N LEU A 427 -16.26 -11.86 15.68
CA LEU A 427 -16.51 -10.45 15.95
C LEU A 427 -15.92 -9.59 14.83
N ILE A 428 -16.67 -8.58 14.40
CA ILE A 428 -16.20 -7.57 13.44
C ILE A 428 -16.60 -6.18 13.91
N GLU A 429 -15.75 -5.21 13.59
CA GLU A 429 -15.98 -3.81 13.86
C GLU A 429 -16.73 -3.19 12.68
N ILE A 430 -17.85 -2.52 12.96
CA ILE A 430 -18.66 -1.83 11.96
C ILE A 430 -18.77 -0.34 12.26
N SER A 431 -18.89 0.46 11.21
CA SER A 431 -19.37 1.84 11.29
C SER A 431 -20.79 1.90 10.77
N LYS A 432 -21.70 2.50 11.52
CA LYS A 432 -23.12 2.56 11.18
C LYS A 432 -23.71 3.95 11.16
N ASN A 433 -24.69 4.13 10.26
CA ASN A 433 -25.58 5.28 10.22
C ASN A 433 -27.00 4.83 10.50
N VAL A 434 -27.74 5.64 11.25
CA VAL A 434 -29.08 5.29 11.75
C VAL A 434 -29.99 6.50 11.67
N ASP A 435 -31.20 6.33 11.12
CA ASP A 435 -32.24 7.36 11.11
C ASP A 435 -33.65 6.76 11.23
N PHE A 436 -34.64 7.61 11.51
CA PHE A 436 -36.04 7.22 11.58
C PHE A 436 -36.63 6.99 10.20
N LEU A 437 -37.40 5.91 10.07
CA LEU A 437 -38.35 5.74 8.98
C LEU A 437 -39.66 6.43 9.37
N LYS A 438 -40.12 7.39 8.57
CA LYS A 438 -41.35 8.16 8.83
C LYS A 438 -42.39 7.91 7.74
N ASP A 439 -43.67 7.92 8.12
CA ASP A 439 -44.78 7.90 7.17
C ASP A 439 -45.00 9.29 6.52
N THR A 440 -45.97 9.38 5.60
CA THR A 440 -46.32 10.63 4.91
C THR A 440 -46.86 11.72 5.83
N GLN A 441 -47.24 11.39 7.06
CA GLN A 441 -47.70 12.32 8.09
C GLN A 441 -46.57 12.72 9.05
N GLY A 442 -45.34 12.23 8.83
CA GLY A 442 -44.18 12.50 9.65
C GLY A 442 -44.09 11.64 10.92
N ARG A 443 -44.99 10.66 11.10
CA ARG A 443 -44.96 9.76 12.27
C ARG A 443 -43.87 8.72 12.08
N VAL A 444 -43.11 8.44 13.13
CA VAL A 444 -42.08 7.40 13.12
C VAL A 444 -42.76 6.02 13.03
N ILE A 445 -42.46 5.29 11.97
CA ILE A 445 -42.96 3.93 11.72
C ILE A 445 -41.87 2.87 11.89
N GLY A 446 -40.64 3.29 12.14
CA GLY A 446 -39.50 2.40 12.33
C GLY A 446 -38.16 3.13 12.22
N GLY A 447 -37.11 2.38 11.89
CA GLY A 447 -35.78 2.92 11.64
C GLY A 447 -35.11 2.24 10.46
N ILE A 448 -34.17 2.95 9.84
CA ILE A 448 -33.24 2.42 8.85
C ILE A 448 -31.83 2.50 9.40
N GLU A 449 -31.07 1.43 9.19
CA GLU A 449 -29.68 1.35 9.58
C GLU A 449 -28.85 0.85 8.40
N CYS A 450 -27.76 1.54 8.12
CA CYS A 450 -26.74 1.07 7.19
C CYS A 450 -25.39 0.96 7.88
N PHE A 451 -24.62 -0.06 7.53
CA PHE A 451 -23.33 -0.29 8.16
C PHE A 451 -22.32 -0.93 7.22
N GLU A 452 -21.05 -0.68 7.53
CA GLU A 452 -19.90 -1.14 6.77
C GLU A 452 -18.85 -1.74 7.70
N ASP A 453 -18.16 -2.76 7.23
CA ASP A 453 -17.05 -3.39 7.95
C ASP A 453 -15.84 -2.45 7.94
N ILE A 454 -15.37 -2.09 9.13
CA ILE A 454 -14.20 -1.24 9.35
C ILE A 454 -13.06 -2.00 10.01
N SER A 455 -13.14 -3.33 10.11
CA SER A 455 -12.14 -4.17 10.79
C SER A 455 -10.76 -4.02 10.18
N ASP A 456 -10.65 -4.04 8.85
CA ASP A 456 -9.37 -3.87 8.14
C ASP A 456 -8.80 -2.46 8.32
N ARG A 457 -9.67 -1.44 8.31
CA ARG A 457 -9.27 -0.06 8.56
C ARG A 457 -8.74 0.11 9.98
N LYS A 458 -9.48 -0.38 10.98
CA LYS A 458 -9.12 -0.32 12.40
C LYS A 458 -7.82 -1.06 12.69
N SER A 459 -7.66 -2.27 12.16
CA SER A 459 -6.43 -3.04 12.33
C SER A 459 -5.23 -2.35 11.68
N SER A 460 -5.40 -1.76 10.50
CA SER A 460 -4.34 -0.97 9.83
C SER A 460 -3.98 0.29 10.61
N GLU A 461 -4.98 1.03 11.12
CA GLU A 461 -4.77 2.22 11.94
C GLU A 461 -4.03 1.87 13.25
N GLN A 462 -4.43 0.78 13.91
CA GLN A 462 -3.75 0.29 15.12
C GLN A 462 -2.31 -0.16 14.84
N ALA A 463 -2.08 -0.89 13.74
CA ALA A 463 -0.73 -1.30 13.34
C ALA A 463 0.17 -0.10 13.06
N LEU A 464 -0.33 0.93 12.37
CA LEU A 464 0.42 2.15 12.09
C LEU A 464 0.72 2.95 13.37
N GLN A 465 -0.26 3.10 14.25
CA GLN A 465 -0.06 3.78 15.54
C GLN A 465 0.98 3.07 16.40
N TRP A 466 0.96 1.74 16.38
CA TRP A 466 1.95 0.91 17.06
C TRP A 466 3.36 1.08 16.48
N GLU A 467 3.49 0.97 15.15
CA GLU A 467 4.78 1.15 14.46
C GLU A 467 5.37 2.54 14.72
N LEU A 468 4.52 3.58 14.73
CA LEU A 468 4.94 4.92 15.11
C LEU A 468 5.43 4.99 16.56
N ALA A 469 4.72 4.36 17.50
CA ALA A 469 5.12 4.32 18.90
C ALA A 469 6.47 3.62 19.10
N LEU A 470 6.71 2.51 18.39
CA LEU A 470 8.00 1.80 18.39
C LEU A 470 9.12 2.67 17.82
N ASN A 471 8.90 3.28 16.64
CA ASN A 471 9.90 4.14 15.98
C ASN A 471 10.30 5.34 16.84
N ILE A 472 9.34 5.98 17.52
CA ILE A 472 9.62 7.09 18.45
C ILE A 472 10.53 6.62 19.59
N ARG A 473 10.29 5.42 20.13
CA ARG A 473 11.09 4.85 21.23
C ARG A 473 12.49 4.46 20.78
N LEU A 474 12.62 3.81 19.63
CA LEU A 474 13.92 3.50 19.02
C LEU A 474 14.74 4.77 18.77
N ALA A 475 14.12 5.82 18.23
CA ALA A 475 14.79 7.10 18.01
C ALA A 475 15.22 7.78 19.32
N SER A 476 14.37 7.72 20.36
CA SER A 476 14.68 8.25 21.69
C SER A 476 15.88 7.51 22.30
N LEU A 477 15.84 6.17 22.30
CA LEU A 477 16.92 5.34 22.83
C LEU A 477 18.22 5.55 22.05
N SER A 478 18.17 5.55 20.71
CA SER A 478 19.33 5.82 19.85
C SER A 478 19.98 7.17 20.15
N ARG A 479 19.17 8.22 20.36
CA ARG A 479 19.68 9.54 20.73
C ARG A 479 20.43 9.50 22.07
N SER A 480 19.92 8.80 23.08
CA SER A 480 20.59 8.66 24.38
C SER A 480 21.90 7.90 24.27
N ILE A 481 21.93 6.83 23.46
CA ILE A 481 23.14 6.06 23.14
C ILE A 481 24.21 6.96 22.49
N ILE A 482 23.83 7.78 21.49
CA ILE A 482 24.77 8.65 20.79
C ILE A 482 25.34 9.77 21.69
N HIS A 483 24.52 10.34 22.58
CA HIS A 483 24.95 11.49 23.39
C HIS A 483 25.69 11.15 24.67
N ALA A 484 25.48 9.97 25.25
CA ALA A 484 26.09 9.56 26.52
C ALA A 484 26.39 8.05 26.58
N PRO A 485 27.22 7.50 25.67
CA PRO A 485 27.46 6.06 25.57
C PRO A 485 28.06 5.46 26.85
N SER A 486 28.76 6.27 27.65
CA SER A 486 29.39 5.84 28.90
C SER A 486 28.45 5.68 30.10
N ASN A 487 27.14 5.94 29.97
CA ASN A 487 26.17 5.83 31.05
C ASN A 487 25.16 4.69 30.83
N VAL A 488 25.68 3.45 30.84
CA VAL A 488 24.91 2.22 30.55
C VAL A 488 23.71 2.04 31.48
N GLU A 489 23.82 2.44 32.75
CA GLU A 489 22.74 2.35 33.75
C GLU A 489 21.56 3.25 33.36
N LYS A 490 21.82 4.51 33.01
CA LYS A 490 20.78 5.43 32.55
C LYS A 490 20.13 4.95 31.25
N ILE A 491 20.91 4.43 30.31
CA ILE A 491 20.36 3.89 29.05
C ILE A 491 19.51 2.64 29.33
N ALA A 492 19.91 1.79 30.29
CA ALA A 492 19.13 0.64 30.71
C ALA A 492 17.80 1.02 31.37
N ASP A 493 17.77 2.11 32.17
CA ASP A 493 16.53 2.66 32.73
C ASP A 493 15.58 3.13 31.61
N GLU A 494 16.11 3.88 30.64
CA GLU A 494 15.32 4.35 29.49
C GLU A 494 14.81 3.18 28.62
N LEU A 495 15.65 2.16 28.39
CA LEU A 495 15.27 0.93 27.71
C LEU A 495 14.11 0.23 28.44
N LEU A 496 14.23 0.06 29.76
CA LEU A 496 13.20 -0.59 30.57
C LEU A 496 11.88 0.17 30.49
N ASP A 497 11.91 1.50 30.61
CA ASP A 497 10.72 2.34 30.53
C ASP A 497 10.10 2.32 29.13
N HIS A 498 10.89 2.30 28.08
CA HIS A 498 10.38 2.16 26.72
C HIS A 498 9.70 0.80 26.50
N ALA A 499 10.32 -0.29 26.95
CA ALA A 499 9.77 -1.64 26.83
C ALA A 499 8.48 -1.81 27.65
N ARG A 500 8.44 -1.28 28.88
CA ARG A 500 7.24 -1.29 29.74
C ARG A 500 6.09 -0.49 29.14
N ASN A 501 6.35 0.73 28.69
CA ASN A 501 5.31 1.58 28.12
C ASN A 501 4.79 1.09 26.77
N LEU A 502 5.63 0.39 25.99
CA LEU A 502 5.21 -0.22 24.73
C LEU A 502 4.27 -1.40 24.98
N THR A 503 4.62 -2.26 25.94
CA THR A 503 3.86 -3.48 26.24
C THR A 503 2.75 -3.29 27.28
N ASN A 504 2.64 -2.10 27.87
CA ASN A 504 1.83 -1.84 29.07
C ASN A 504 2.15 -2.81 30.22
N SER A 505 3.44 -3.09 30.43
CA SER A 505 3.91 -3.94 31.52
C SER A 505 4.14 -3.10 32.77
N PRO A 506 3.44 -3.37 33.89
CA PRO A 506 3.64 -2.63 35.14
C PRO A 506 5.03 -2.86 35.74
N HIS A 507 5.63 -4.03 35.52
CA HIS A 507 6.89 -4.43 36.16
C HIS A 507 7.93 -4.89 35.15
N GLY A 508 9.20 -4.79 35.51
CA GLY A 508 10.31 -5.32 34.71
C GLY A 508 11.68 -4.99 35.28
N PHE A 509 12.72 -5.53 34.66
CA PHE A 509 14.11 -5.22 34.97
C PHE A 509 15.04 -5.43 33.76
N VAL A 510 16.20 -4.80 33.79
CA VAL A 510 17.33 -5.04 32.89
C VAL A 510 18.52 -5.44 33.73
N ALA A 511 19.17 -6.53 33.37
CA ALA A 511 20.31 -7.04 34.11
C ALA A 511 21.37 -7.62 33.20
N MET A 512 22.63 -7.57 33.66
CA MET A 512 23.79 -8.09 32.97
C MET A 512 24.53 -9.11 33.83
N ARG A 513 25.19 -10.05 33.18
CA ARG A 513 25.97 -11.09 33.84
C ARG A 513 27.27 -11.33 33.07
N ARG A 514 28.41 -11.00 33.69
CA ARG A 514 29.73 -11.30 33.13
C ARG A 514 30.21 -12.68 33.60
N ALA A 515 30.57 -13.54 32.66
CA ALA A 515 31.31 -14.80 32.85
C ALA A 515 30.93 -15.61 34.12
N ASP A 516 29.84 -16.38 34.07
CA ASP A 516 29.28 -17.21 35.17
C ASP A 516 29.10 -16.52 36.55
N GLY A 517 29.44 -15.24 36.68
CA GLY A 517 29.40 -14.46 37.91
C GLY A 517 27.99 -14.02 38.31
N PRO A 518 27.86 -13.19 39.34
CA PRO A 518 26.56 -12.70 39.78
C PRO A 518 25.90 -11.80 38.72
N GLN A 519 24.58 -11.88 38.64
CA GLN A 519 23.77 -10.97 37.83
C GLN A 519 23.71 -9.60 38.50
N ARG A 520 24.11 -8.55 37.78
CA ARG A 520 24.00 -7.14 38.18
C ARG A 520 22.79 -6.51 37.52
N PHE A 521 21.92 -5.92 38.31
CA PHE A 521 20.76 -5.20 37.81
C PHE A 521 21.16 -3.77 37.44
N LEU A 522 20.80 -3.35 36.24
CA LEU A 522 21.06 -2.00 35.75
C LEU A 522 19.84 -1.09 35.90
N ALA A 523 18.65 -1.65 35.75
CA ALA A 523 17.37 -0.96 35.84
C ALA A 523 16.32 -1.94 36.37
N GLN A 524 15.39 -1.47 37.22
CA GLN A 524 14.37 -2.34 37.81
C GLN A 524 13.19 -1.55 38.38
N THR A 525 11.99 -2.13 38.30
CA THR A 525 10.80 -1.57 38.96
C THR A 525 10.76 -1.90 40.46
N PRO A 526 9.93 -1.19 41.25
CA PRO A 526 9.85 -1.39 42.70
C PRO A 526 9.69 -2.85 43.12
N LEU A 527 8.82 -3.61 42.45
CA LEU A 527 8.60 -5.03 42.71
C LEU A 527 9.88 -5.86 42.73
N PHE A 528 10.77 -5.66 41.74
CA PHE A 528 12.04 -6.39 41.66
C PHE A 528 13.08 -5.84 42.64
N SER A 529 13.08 -4.53 42.91
CA SER A 529 13.96 -3.94 43.92
C SER A 529 13.66 -4.43 45.35
N GLU A 530 12.37 -4.51 45.73
CA GLU A 530 11.92 -5.01 47.04
C GLU A 530 12.31 -6.49 47.22
N TYR A 531 12.17 -7.28 46.15
CA TYR A 531 12.60 -8.67 46.15
C TYR A 531 14.09 -8.83 46.43
N LEU A 532 14.95 -8.08 45.74
CA LEU A 532 16.39 -8.15 45.91
C LEU A 532 16.81 -7.70 47.32
N GLN A 533 16.15 -6.68 47.87
CA GLN A 533 16.38 -6.21 49.23
C GLN A 533 16.02 -7.26 50.29
N SER A 534 14.90 -7.97 50.11
CA SER A 534 14.47 -9.05 51.01
C SER A 534 15.49 -10.19 51.15
N ARG A 535 16.33 -10.37 50.12
CA ARG A 535 17.37 -11.41 50.02
C ARG A 535 18.76 -10.96 50.50
N GLN A 536 18.89 -9.76 51.08
CA GLN A 536 20.17 -9.13 51.51
C GLN A 536 21.23 -9.00 50.40
N SER A 537 20.83 -9.03 49.13
CA SER A 537 21.71 -8.85 47.96
C SER A 537 21.51 -7.43 47.41
N SER A 538 22.43 -6.50 47.70
CA SER A 538 22.19 -5.09 47.39
C SER A 538 22.28 -4.74 45.91
N ASP A 539 23.10 -5.42 45.09
CA ASP A 539 23.24 -5.09 43.65
C ASP A 539 23.65 -6.28 42.77
N SER A 540 23.81 -7.47 43.37
CA SER A 540 24.35 -8.64 42.68
C SER A 540 23.73 -9.92 43.24
N PHE A 541 23.10 -10.71 42.37
CA PHE A 541 22.36 -11.92 42.77
C PHE A 541 22.96 -13.16 42.10
N VAL A 542 23.25 -14.18 42.90
CA VAL A 542 23.61 -15.53 42.45
C VAL A 542 22.48 -16.46 42.88
N SER A 543 21.59 -16.83 41.97
CA SER A 543 20.66 -17.93 42.23
C SER A 543 21.16 -19.19 41.57
N GLU A 544 21.37 -20.23 42.38
CA GLU A 544 21.66 -21.59 41.93
C GLU A 544 20.41 -22.33 41.43
N ASN A 545 19.22 -21.73 41.58
CA ASN A 545 17.97 -22.35 41.13
C ASN A 545 17.75 -22.13 39.62
N ARG A 546 17.83 -23.24 38.87
CA ARG A 546 17.66 -23.30 37.41
C ARG A 546 16.24 -22.92 36.94
N HIS A 547 15.25 -22.93 37.82
CA HIS A 547 13.86 -22.57 37.54
C HIS A 547 13.45 -21.21 38.12
N SER A 548 14.41 -20.30 38.32
CA SER A 548 14.13 -18.92 38.71
C SER A 548 13.75 -18.07 37.50
N LEU A 549 12.70 -17.23 37.62
CA LEU A 549 12.36 -16.22 36.59
C LEU A 549 13.54 -15.29 36.30
N LEU A 550 14.38 -15.01 37.29
CA LEU A 550 15.60 -14.20 37.12
C LEU A 550 16.69 -14.91 36.32
N ASN A 551 16.63 -16.23 36.12
CA ASN A 551 17.67 -16.99 35.40
C ASN A 551 17.18 -17.67 34.12
N CYS A 552 15.90 -17.52 33.78
CA CYS A 552 15.28 -18.33 32.72
C CYS A 552 15.97 -18.14 31.37
N VAL A 553 16.29 -16.91 30.98
CA VAL A 553 16.98 -16.62 29.71
C VAL A 553 18.41 -17.19 29.70
N TYR A 554 19.12 -17.15 30.82
CA TYR A 554 20.45 -17.77 30.94
C TYR A 554 20.42 -19.30 30.83
N HIS A 555 19.31 -19.91 31.23
CA HIS A 555 19.13 -21.34 31.13
C HIS A 555 18.75 -21.78 29.71
N TYR A 556 17.73 -21.16 29.13
CA TYR A 556 17.21 -21.55 27.82
C TYR A 556 18.04 -20.98 26.65
N ARG A 557 18.82 -19.92 26.88
CA ARG A 557 19.55 -19.15 25.86
C ARG A 557 18.65 -18.64 24.73
N ASP A 558 17.39 -18.39 25.07
CA ASP A 558 16.39 -17.86 24.16
C ASP A 558 15.42 -16.99 24.97
N HIS A 559 14.56 -16.26 24.27
CA HIS A 559 13.44 -15.56 24.88
C HIS A 559 12.51 -16.54 25.58
N VAL A 560 11.87 -16.06 26.65
CA VAL A 560 10.97 -16.83 27.47
C VAL A 560 9.67 -16.05 27.62
N CYS A 561 8.55 -16.68 27.28
CA CYS A 561 7.22 -16.09 27.40
C CYS A 561 6.31 -17.04 28.17
N PHE A 562 5.83 -16.60 29.33
CA PHE A 562 4.89 -17.32 30.18
C PHE A 562 3.64 -16.48 30.39
N ASN A 563 2.52 -16.90 29.79
CA ASN A 563 1.21 -16.27 30.01
C ASN A 563 0.35 -17.02 31.03
N ASP A 564 0.86 -18.10 31.60
CA ASP A 564 0.20 -18.85 32.67
C ASP A 564 1.27 -19.46 33.58
N LEU A 565 1.76 -18.66 34.53
CA LEU A 565 2.76 -19.10 35.51
C LEU A 565 2.20 -20.04 36.58
N ASP A 566 0.87 -20.13 36.72
CA ASP A 566 0.23 -21.02 37.71
C ASP A 566 0.29 -22.48 37.27
N SER A 567 0.44 -22.71 35.97
CA SER A 567 0.60 -24.05 35.38
C SER A 567 2.03 -24.62 35.48
N LEU A 568 3.02 -23.81 35.88
CA LEU A 568 4.43 -24.17 35.85
C LEU A 568 4.98 -24.48 37.25
N GLU A 569 5.80 -25.54 37.41
CA GLU A 569 6.65 -25.78 38.59
C GLU A 569 7.85 -24.80 38.68
N VAL A 570 7.70 -23.61 38.10
CA VAL A 570 8.66 -22.51 38.19
C VAL A 570 8.32 -21.74 39.46
N VAL A 571 9.33 -21.25 40.19
CA VAL A 571 9.10 -20.41 41.37
C VAL A 571 8.46 -19.09 40.90
N SER A 572 7.13 -19.05 40.85
CA SER A 572 6.31 -17.90 40.45
C SER A 572 6.26 -16.81 41.53
N PHE A 573 6.78 -17.13 42.72
CA PHE A 573 6.84 -16.22 43.84
C PHE A 573 8.19 -15.50 43.93
N VAL A 574 8.11 -14.22 43.68
CA VAL A 574 9.02 -13.22 44.22
C VAL A 574 8.73 -13.14 45.74
N GLU A 575 9.26 -14.08 46.53
CA GLU A 575 9.06 -14.13 48.00
C GLU A 575 9.40 -12.77 48.62
N GLY A 576 8.43 -12.13 49.28
CA GLY A 576 8.58 -10.81 49.90
C GLY A 576 7.96 -9.64 49.13
N ALA A 577 7.52 -9.83 47.88
CA ALA A 577 6.81 -8.80 47.12
C ALA A 577 5.29 -8.83 47.36
N ASN A 578 4.65 -7.65 47.34
CA ASN A 578 3.21 -7.49 47.58
C ASN A 578 2.32 -7.91 46.39
N GLU A 579 2.90 -8.29 45.25
CA GLU A 579 2.16 -8.60 44.03
C GLU A 579 2.72 -9.87 43.36
N LYS A 580 1.82 -10.73 42.89
CA LYS A 580 2.15 -11.99 42.21
C LYS A 580 2.44 -11.75 40.72
N ILE A 581 3.45 -12.44 40.18
CA ILE A 581 3.72 -12.44 38.74
C ILE A 581 2.87 -13.53 38.06
N ASN A 582 1.96 -13.12 37.17
CA ASN A 582 1.08 -14.02 36.42
C ASN A 582 1.55 -14.20 34.97
N HIS A 583 2.06 -13.11 34.37
CA HIS A 583 2.59 -13.10 33.01
C HIS A 583 4.03 -12.60 33.02
N PHE A 584 4.91 -13.21 32.24
CA PHE A 584 6.32 -12.89 32.21
C PHE A 584 6.90 -13.04 30.80
N LEU A 585 7.64 -12.03 30.36
CA LEU A 585 8.38 -12.04 29.10
C LEU A 585 9.82 -11.64 29.39
N ALA A 586 10.79 -12.45 29.01
CA ALA A 586 12.21 -12.12 29.11
C ALA A 586 12.93 -12.39 27.81
N LEU A 587 13.85 -11.49 27.43
CA LEU A 587 14.63 -11.56 26.22
C LEU A 587 16.13 -11.52 26.54
N PRO A 588 16.95 -12.33 25.84
CA PRO A 588 18.40 -12.27 25.96
C PRO A 588 18.96 -10.97 25.38
N ILE A 589 19.96 -10.43 26.06
CA ILE A 589 20.83 -9.39 25.54
C ILE A 589 22.15 -10.09 25.21
N PHE A 590 22.44 -10.22 23.92
CA PHE A 590 23.72 -10.75 23.46
C PHE A 590 24.75 -9.64 23.32
N ASP A 591 26.03 -9.97 23.47
CA ASP A 591 27.11 -9.13 22.96
C ASP A 591 27.34 -9.38 21.46
N GLY A 592 28.22 -8.60 20.83
CA GLY A 592 28.50 -8.69 19.39
C GLY A 592 29.16 -9.99 18.95
N ASP A 593 29.60 -10.84 19.88
CA ASP A 593 30.15 -12.19 19.63
C ASP A 593 29.12 -13.29 19.96
N GLU A 594 27.83 -12.95 20.05
CA GLU A 594 26.71 -13.85 20.41
C GLU A 594 26.81 -14.49 21.81
N HIS A 595 27.62 -13.96 22.72
CA HIS A 595 27.61 -14.42 24.09
C HIS A 595 26.45 -13.77 24.84
N LEU A 596 25.71 -14.58 25.61
CA LEU A 596 24.62 -14.09 26.43
C LEU A 596 25.16 -13.21 27.56
N PHE A 597 25.00 -11.90 27.40
CA PHE A 597 25.58 -10.87 28.26
C PHE A 597 24.59 -10.34 29.30
N GLY A 598 23.29 -10.40 29.00
CA GLY A 598 22.24 -9.84 29.83
C GLY A 598 20.86 -10.38 29.52
N GLN A 599 19.86 -9.79 30.16
CA GLN A 599 18.46 -9.98 29.82
C GLN A 599 17.65 -8.71 30.13
N LEU A 600 16.58 -8.54 29.38
CA LEU A 600 15.49 -7.63 29.70
C LEU A 600 14.26 -8.47 30.03
N ALA A 601 13.60 -8.18 31.15
CA ALA A 601 12.39 -8.87 31.56
C ALA A 601 11.25 -7.90 31.87
N LEU A 602 10.03 -8.33 31.54
CA LEU A 602 8.77 -7.62 31.74
C LEU A 602 7.77 -8.55 32.40
N ALA A 603 6.92 -7.99 33.26
CA ALA A 603 5.93 -8.77 34.01
C ALA A 603 4.56 -8.08 34.08
N ASN A 604 3.52 -8.92 34.16
CA ASN A 604 2.11 -8.58 34.42
C ASN A 604 1.42 -7.69 33.39
N LYS A 605 1.79 -7.78 32.10
CA LYS A 605 0.95 -7.21 31.02
C LYS A 605 -0.48 -7.76 31.12
N SER A 606 -1.49 -6.88 31.06
CA SER A 606 -2.90 -7.30 31.05
C SER A 606 -3.21 -8.15 29.81
N GLY A 607 -3.78 -9.33 30.00
CA GLY A 607 -4.10 -10.28 28.91
C GLY A 607 -2.92 -11.11 28.38
N GLY A 608 -1.73 -10.99 28.98
CA GLY A 608 -0.53 -11.73 28.56
C GLY A 608 0.23 -11.08 27.40
N TYR A 609 1.40 -11.65 27.10
CA TYR A 609 2.30 -11.23 26.04
C TYR A 609 2.03 -11.98 24.73
N THR A 610 2.15 -11.27 23.62
CA THR A 610 1.99 -11.80 22.26
C THR A 610 3.33 -11.84 21.55
N ASP A 611 3.43 -12.57 20.43
CA ASP A 611 4.63 -12.55 19.58
C ASP A 611 4.98 -11.14 19.09
N HIS A 612 3.98 -10.30 18.89
CA HIS A 612 4.18 -8.92 18.48
C HIS A 612 4.82 -8.08 19.59
N ASP A 613 4.48 -8.31 20.86
CA ASP A 613 5.17 -7.67 22.00
C ASP A 613 6.62 -8.11 22.06
N ARG A 614 6.88 -9.41 21.90
CA ARG A 614 8.23 -9.98 21.90
C ARG A 614 9.10 -9.32 20.84
N GLN A 615 8.66 -9.32 19.57
CA GLN A 615 9.41 -8.73 18.46
C GLN A 615 9.71 -7.25 18.66
N ALA A 616 8.77 -6.50 19.24
CA ALA A 616 8.95 -5.07 19.44
C ALA A 616 9.99 -4.78 20.55
N VAL A 617 9.98 -5.57 21.62
CA VAL A 617 10.97 -5.48 22.69
C VAL A 617 12.35 -5.98 22.22
N GLU A 618 12.38 -6.99 21.35
CA GLU A 618 13.60 -7.52 20.72
C GLU A 618 14.36 -6.43 19.96
N GLN A 619 13.67 -5.60 19.17
CA GLN A 619 14.31 -4.48 18.47
C GLN A 619 14.91 -3.43 19.42
N LEU A 620 14.26 -3.17 20.57
CA LEU A 620 14.81 -2.26 21.58
C LEU A 620 16.07 -2.85 22.22
N VAL A 621 16.07 -4.16 22.47
CA VAL A 621 17.21 -4.90 23.02
C VAL A 621 18.39 -4.95 22.04
N GLU A 622 18.14 -5.23 20.76
CA GLU A 622 19.17 -5.22 19.71
C GLU A 622 19.87 -3.86 19.61
N LEU A 623 19.11 -2.77 19.69
CA LEU A 623 19.67 -1.43 19.70
C LEU A 623 20.52 -1.17 20.95
N PHE A 624 20.09 -1.68 22.12
CA PHE A 624 20.85 -1.56 23.36
C PHE A 624 22.17 -2.34 23.33
N THR A 625 22.23 -3.49 22.63
CA THR A 625 23.47 -4.26 22.47
C THR A 625 24.61 -3.44 21.85
N VAL A 626 24.31 -2.43 21.03
CA VAL A 626 25.33 -1.51 20.47
C VAL A 626 26.11 -0.78 21.56
N VAL A 627 25.46 -0.44 22.68
CA VAL A 627 26.10 0.22 23.83
C VAL A 627 27.12 -0.68 24.51
N LEU A 628 26.93 -2.00 24.42
CA LEU A 628 27.77 -2.99 25.08
C LEU A 628 29.02 -3.34 24.26
N LEU A 629 29.10 -2.86 23.01
CA LEU A 629 30.21 -3.09 22.08
C LEU A 629 31.31 -2.01 22.15
N ASP A 630 31.01 -0.86 22.77
CA ASP A 630 31.96 0.21 23.10
C ASP A 630 32.49 0.05 24.54
#